data_AF-A0A7V9CAK3-F1
#
_entry.id   AF-A0A7V9CAK3-F1
#
_cell.length_a   1.000
_cell.length_b   1.000
_cell.length_c   1.000
_cell.angle_alpha   90.00
_cell.angle_beta   90.00
_cell.angle_gamma   90.00
#
_symmetry.space_group_name_H-M   'P 1'
#
loop_
_entity.id
_entity.type
_entity.pdbx_description
1 polymer ?
#
loop_
_entity_poly.entity_id
_entity_poly.type
_entity_poly.pdbx_seq_one_letter_code
_entity_poly.pdbx_strand_id
1 'polypeptide(L)'
;MNFRFVESEMRQPTLFEGQNEQRGTSAADYEHVVSFALGEFQARGKVLAERDLPLDRLRGALKRAAESFGVEEIDDENASVVLNRLGAQVRRVPSFVAKHPFRVIVPVELAERSRQFYQEAKSKR
;
A
#
# COMPACT_ATOMS: atom_id res chain seq x y z
N MET A 1 51.97 -8.79 -37.40
CA MET A 1 51.36 -10.03 -36.86
C MET A 1 51.16 -9.81 -35.37
N ASN A 2 50.05 -10.05 -34.67
CA ASN A 2 48.67 -10.42 -34.96
C ASN A 2 47.93 -10.15 -33.61
N PHE A 3 46.95 -9.26 -33.55
CA PHE A 3 45.54 -9.54 -33.22
C PHE A 3 45.30 -10.68 -32.20
N ARG A 4 44.71 -10.37 -31.02
CA ARG A 4 43.26 -10.47 -30.78
C ARG A 4 42.85 -10.15 -29.33
N PHE A 5 41.73 -9.44 -29.26
CA PHE A 5 40.82 -9.22 -28.16
C PHE A 5 40.41 -10.51 -27.42
N VAL A 6 40.16 -10.39 -26.12
CA VAL A 6 38.92 -10.91 -25.51
C VAL A 6 38.45 -9.88 -24.48
N GLU A 7 37.55 -9.00 -24.92
CA GLU A 7 36.50 -8.43 -24.07
C GLU A 7 35.70 -9.59 -23.48
N SER A 8 35.49 -9.59 -22.17
CA SER A 8 34.40 -10.35 -21.59
C SER A 8 33.78 -9.56 -20.44
N GLU A 9 32.64 -8.99 -20.78
CA GLU A 9 31.54 -8.55 -19.92
C GLU A 9 31.81 -7.38 -18.98
N MET A 10 31.85 -6.17 -19.57
CA MET A 10 31.15 -5.05 -18.96
C MET A 10 29.68 -5.45 -18.80
N ARG A 11 29.31 -6.01 -17.65
CA ARG A 11 27.92 -5.95 -17.19
C ARG A 11 27.65 -4.49 -16.87
N GLN A 12 27.25 -3.73 -17.88
CA GLN A 12 26.60 -2.45 -17.65
C GLN A 12 25.34 -2.77 -16.83
N PRO A 13 25.25 -2.35 -15.56
CA PRO A 13 23.97 -2.41 -14.87
C PRO A 13 23.02 -1.53 -15.66
N THR A 14 21.91 -2.09 -16.12
CA THR A 14 20.88 -1.28 -16.76
C THR A 14 20.42 -0.24 -15.74
N LEU A 15 20.29 1.01 -16.16
CA LEU A 15 19.88 2.15 -15.31
C LEU A 15 18.53 1.92 -14.61
N PHE A 16 17.81 0.84 -14.96
CA PHE A 16 16.47 0.52 -14.49
C PHE A 16 16.37 -0.76 -13.65
N GLU A 17 17.45 -1.49 -13.37
CA GLU A 17 17.42 -2.72 -12.54
C GLU A 17 17.77 -2.50 -11.06
N GLY A 18 18.07 -1.27 -10.62
CA GLY A 18 18.69 -1.04 -9.31
C GLY A 18 17.81 -0.52 -8.16
N GLN A 19 16.52 -0.22 -8.35
CA GLN A 19 15.73 0.46 -7.30
C GLN A 19 14.64 -0.36 -6.63
N ASN A 20 14.24 -1.52 -7.18
CA ASN A 20 13.08 -2.25 -6.68
C ASN A 20 13.39 -3.58 -5.96
N GLU A 21 14.59 -4.15 -6.07
CA GLU A 21 14.84 -5.51 -5.57
C GLU A 21 15.51 -5.60 -4.19
N GLN A 22 15.76 -4.48 -3.50
CA GLN A 22 16.50 -4.50 -2.22
C GLN A 22 15.95 -3.58 -1.12
N ARG A 23 14.74 -3.03 -1.26
CA ARG A 23 14.05 -2.40 -0.12
C ARG A 23 13.17 -3.44 0.53
N GLY A 24 13.62 -4.02 1.64
CA GLY A 24 12.69 -4.64 2.58
C GLY A 24 11.56 -3.65 2.84
N THR A 25 10.31 -4.10 2.70
CA THR A 25 9.12 -3.25 2.74
C THR A 25 9.17 -2.38 3.99
N SER A 26 9.43 -1.09 3.81
CA SER A 26 9.62 -0.19 4.95
C SER A 26 8.25 0.22 5.49
N ALA A 27 8.19 0.61 6.76
CA ALA A 27 6.92 1.06 7.34
C ALA A 27 6.33 2.27 6.58
N ALA A 28 7.18 3.11 5.97
CA ALA A 28 6.77 4.21 5.12
C ALA A 28 6.11 3.72 3.80
N ASP A 29 6.54 2.59 3.26
CA ASP A 29 5.93 2.00 2.06
C ASP A 29 4.50 1.52 2.37
N TYR A 30 4.28 0.91 3.55
CA TYR A 30 2.94 0.52 3.96
C TYR A 30 2.01 1.71 4.23
N GLU A 31 2.50 2.81 4.80
CA GLU A 31 1.69 4.02 5.01
C GLU A 31 1.21 4.62 3.68
N HIS A 32 2.07 4.67 2.66
CA HIS A 32 1.68 5.09 1.32
C HIS A 32 0.67 4.14 0.68
N VAL A 33 0.87 2.83 0.81
CA VAL A 33 -0.04 1.81 0.28
C VAL A 33 -1.42 1.92 0.94
N VAL A 34 -1.49 2.03 2.26
CA VAL A 34 -2.75 2.18 2.98
C VAL A 34 -3.43 3.50 2.61
N SER A 35 -2.70 4.62 2.58
CA SER A 35 -3.27 5.92 2.18
C SER A 35 -3.83 5.89 0.76
N PHE A 36 -3.10 5.27 -0.17
CA PHE A 36 -3.57 5.07 -1.54
C PHE A 36 -4.83 4.19 -1.58
N ALA A 37 -4.84 3.08 -0.84
CA ALA A 37 -5.99 2.18 -0.77
C ALA A 37 -7.25 2.90 -0.25
N LEU A 38 -7.12 3.72 0.80
CA LEU A 38 -8.22 4.50 1.36
C LEU A 38 -8.75 5.53 0.34
N GLY A 39 -7.87 6.20 -0.40
CA GLY A 39 -8.26 7.11 -1.47
C GLY A 39 -8.92 6.38 -2.65
N GLU A 40 -8.38 5.25 -3.09
CA GLU A 40 -8.91 4.41 -4.17
C GLU A 40 -10.30 3.85 -3.81
N PHE A 41 -10.49 3.45 -2.55
CA PHE A 41 -11.78 3.00 -2.03
C PHE A 41 -12.86 4.09 -2.16
N GLN A 42 -12.52 5.33 -1.79
CA GLN A 42 -13.42 6.48 -1.89
C GLN A 42 -13.67 6.92 -3.33
N ALA A 43 -12.66 6.87 -4.20
CA ALA A 43 -12.78 7.22 -5.62
C ALA A 43 -13.80 6.32 -6.35
N ARG A 44 -14.07 5.12 -5.82
CA ARG A 44 -15.12 4.20 -6.29
C ARG A 44 -16.52 4.52 -5.76
N GLY A 45 -16.72 5.70 -5.16
CA GLY A 45 -18.00 6.14 -4.61
C GLY A 45 -18.36 5.51 -3.27
N LYS A 46 -17.42 4.84 -2.59
CA LYS A 46 -17.68 4.22 -1.29
C LYS A 46 -17.40 5.21 -0.16
N VAL A 47 -18.36 5.34 0.75
CA VAL A 47 -18.22 6.19 1.94
C VAL A 47 -17.28 5.52 2.95
N LEU A 48 -16.21 6.22 3.31
CA LEU A 48 -15.17 5.76 4.24
C LEU A 48 -15.22 6.49 5.59
N ALA A 49 -15.42 7.81 5.56
CA ALA A 49 -15.35 8.66 6.75
C ALA A 49 -16.40 8.29 7.80
N GLU A 50 -15.95 8.19 9.06
CA GLU A 50 -16.74 7.97 10.29
C GLU A 50 -17.61 6.70 10.30
N ARG A 51 -17.36 5.76 9.39
CA ARG A 51 -18.08 4.50 9.34
C ARG A 51 -17.33 3.40 10.06
N ASP A 52 -18.04 2.65 10.90
CA ASP A 52 -17.56 1.35 11.39
C ASP A 52 -17.60 0.34 10.23
N LEU A 53 -16.41 0.01 9.71
CA LEU A 53 -16.24 -0.91 8.59
C LEU A 53 -15.38 -2.11 9.00
N PRO A 54 -15.77 -3.34 8.62
CA PRO A 54 -14.87 -4.49 8.74
C PRO A 54 -13.67 -4.32 7.80
N LEU A 55 -12.48 -4.69 8.28
CA LEU A 55 -11.23 -4.60 7.50
C LEU A 55 -11.31 -5.37 6.18
N ASP A 56 -12.09 -6.46 6.14
CA ASP A 56 -12.40 -7.23 4.93
C ASP A 56 -12.86 -6.36 3.75
N ARG A 57 -13.64 -5.30 4.00
CA ARG A 57 -14.10 -4.38 2.94
C ARG A 57 -12.96 -3.56 2.32
N LEU A 58 -11.88 -3.33 3.07
CA LEU A 58 -10.71 -2.59 2.63
C LEU A 58 -9.67 -3.49 1.95
N ARG A 59 -9.71 -4.82 2.19
CA ARG A 59 -8.74 -5.77 1.61
C ARG A 59 -8.61 -5.68 0.10
N GLY A 60 -9.74 -5.56 -0.61
CA GLY A 60 -9.72 -5.41 -2.06
C GLY A 60 -9.02 -4.13 -2.54
N ALA A 61 -9.06 -3.05 -1.75
CA ALA A 61 -8.32 -1.83 -2.05
C ALA A 61 -6.85 -1.93 -1.64
N LEU A 62 -6.56 -2.53 -0.48
CA LEU A 62 -5.20 -2.76 0.01
C LEU A 62 -4.39 -3.64 -0.96
N LYS A 63 -4.99 -4.72 -1.46
CA LYS A 63 -4.36 -5.60 -2.45
C LYS A 63 -3.97 -4.85 -3.73
N ARG A 64 -4.90 -4.09 -4.32
CA ARG A 64 -4.62 -3.31 -5.54
C ARG A 64 -3.62 -2.19 -5.30
N ALA A 65 -3.61 -1.61 -4.11
CA ALA A 65 -2.61 -0.63 -3.72
C ALA A 65 -1.24 -1.31 -3.64
N ALA A 66 -1.09 -2.44 -2.94
CA ALA A 66 0.17 -3.19 -2.87
C ALA A 66 0.69 -3.54 -4.28
N GLU A 67 -0.17 -4.05 -5.16
CA GLU A 67 0.13 -4.29 -6.57
C GLU A 67 0.59 -3.03 -7.31
N SER A 68 -0.05 -1.87 -7.04
CA SER A 68 0.30 -0.59 -7.67
C SER A 68 1.67 -0.04 -7.25
N PHE A 69 2.12 -0.38 -6.05
CA PHE A 69 3.43 0.02 -5.50
C PHE A 69 4.50 -1.07 -5.66
N GLY A 70 4.15 -2.26 -6.16
CA GLY A 70 5.09 -3.37 -6.31
C GLY A 70 5.56 -3.96 -4.98
N VAL A 71 4.74 -3.87 -3.93
CA VAL A 71 5.05 -4.42 -2.61
C VAL A 71 4.21 -5.66 -2.30
N GLU A 72 4.64 -6.44 -1.31
CA GLU A 72 3.89 -7.60 -0.81
C GLU A 72 2.52 -7.19 -0.23
N GLU A 73 1.53 -8.07 -0.34
CA GLU A 73 0.20 -7.86 0.23
C GLU A 73 0.31 -7.66 1.75
N ILE A 74 -0.28 -6.57 2.24
CA ILE A 74 -0.30 -6.26 3.67
C ILE A 74 -1.26 -7.22 4.38
N ASP A 75 -0.76 -7.98 5.35
CA ASP A 75 -1.61 -8.81 6.21
C ASP A 75 -2.51 -7.97 7.14
N ASP A 76 -3.48 -8.63 7.78
CA ASP A 76 -4.47 -7.96 8.62
C ASP A 76 -3.86 -7.22 9.82
N GLU A 77 -2.84 -7.81 10.45
CA GLU A 77 -2.22 -7.24 11.66
C GLU A 77 -1.42 -5.99 11.28
N ASN A 78 -0.60 -6.08 10.24
CA ASN A 78 0.16 -4.96 9.70
C ASN A 78 -0.76 -3.85 9.19
N ALA A 79 -1.84 -4.20 8.48
CA ALA A 79 -2.83 -3.23 8.05
C ALA A 79 -3.48 -2.52 9.25
N SER A 80 -3.81 -3.26 10.31
CA SER A 80 -4.39 -2.69 11.53
C SER A 80 -3.45 -1.69 12.23
N VAL A 81 -2.15 -2.01 12.29
CA VAL A 81 -1.11 -1.17 12.90
C VAL A 81 -0.92 0.11 12.10
N VAL A 82 -0.83 0.00 10.77
CA VAL A 82 -0.63 1.15 9.88
C VAL A 82 -1.85 2.05 9.87
N LEU A 83 -3.05 1.48 9.81
CA LEU A 83 -4.30 2.24 9.92
C LEU A 83 -4.37 3.02 11.24
N ASN A 84 -4.01 2.38 12.36
CA ASN A 84 -3.98 3.03 13.66
C ASN A 84 -2.96 4.19 13.67
N ARG A 85 -1.75 3.97 13.15
CA ARG A 85 -0.72 5.00 13.05
C ARG A 85 -1.13 6.20 12.19
N LEU A 86 -1.87 5.96 11.10
CA LEU A 86 -2.41 7.01 10.25
C LEU A 86 -3.56 7.79 10.90
N GLY A 87 -4.03 7.37 12.07
CA GLY A 87 -5.07 8.03 12.85
C GLY A 87 -6.47 7.39 12.74
N ALA A 88 -6.59 6.22 12.11
CA ALA A 88 -7.85 5.46 12.14
C ALA A 88 -8.05 4.80 13.50
N GLN A 89 -9.30 4.71 13.96
CA GLN A 89 -9.62 3.92 15.13
C GLN A 89 -9.80 2.47 14.70
N VAL A 90 -8.96 1.59 15.24
CA VAL A 90 -9.02 0.15 14.93
C VAL A 90 -9.36 -0.64 16.18
N ARG A 91 -10.38 -1.48 16.09
CA ARG A 91 -10.83 -2.37 17.16
C ARG A 91 -10.78 -3.82 16.70
N ARG A 92 -10.13 -4.67 17.49
CA ARG A 92 -10.16 -6.12 17.29
C ARG A 92 -11.50 -6.69 17.76
N VAL A 93 -12.09 -7.57 16.97
CA VAL A 93 -13.27 -8.36 17.34
C VAL A 93 -12.87 -9.83 17.51
N PRO A 94 -13.61 -10.64 18.28
CA PRO A 94 -13.26 -12.04 18.43
C PRO A 94 -13.25 -12.79 17.09
N SER A 95 -12.29 -13.68 16.89
CA SER A 95 -12.07 -14.39 15.60
C SER A 95 -13.23 -15.31 15.19
N PHE A 96 -14.04 -15.77 16.15
CA PHE A 96 -15.27 -16.53 15.86
C PHE A 96 -16.39 -15.65 15.27
N VAL A 97 -16.26 -14.32 15.29
CA VAL A 97 -17.23 -13.38 14.72
C VAL A 97 -16.87 -13.02 13.27
N ALA A 98 -15.59 -13.01 12.92
CA ALA A 98 -15.12 -12.64 11.59
C ALA A 98 -13.76 -13.26 11.26
N LYS A 99 -13.61 -13.68 9.99
CA LYS A 99 -12.33 -14.17 9.42
C LYS A 99 -11.21 -13.13 9.51
N HIS A 100 -11.56 -11.85 9.32
CA HIS A 100 -10.67 -10.70 9.44
C HIS A 100 -11.09 -9.91 10.69
N PRO A 101 -10.47 -10.14 11.86
CA PRO A 101 -11.00 -9.76 13.17
C PRO A 101 -10.77 -8.29 13.51
N PHE A 102 -10.89 -7.38 12.54
CA PHE A 102 -10.67 -5.95 12.73
C PHE A 102 -11.81 -5.12 12.18
N ARG A 103 -12.22 -4.14 12.98
CA ARG A 103 -13.11 -3.06 12.58
C ARG A 103 -12.37 -1.74 12.61
N VAL A 104 -12.63 -0.91 11.62
CA VAL A 104 -11.88 0.31 11.33
C VAL A 104 -12.88 1.45 11.19
N ILE A 105 -12.63 2.55 11.89
CA ILE A 105 -13.31 3.83 11.72
C ILE A 105 -12.25 4.84 11.27
N VAL A 106 -12.42 5.36 10.06
CA VAL A 106 -11.50 6.35 9.48
C VAL A 106 -12.06 7.75 9.75
N PRO A 107 -11.34 8.65 10.45
CA PRO A 107 -11.80 10.02 10.64
C PRO A 107 -11.88 10.79 9.32
N VAL A 108 -12.73 11.81 9.25
CA VAL A 108 -12.94 12.64 8.05
C VAL A 108 -11.61 13.16 7.50
N GLU A 109 -10.75 13.69 8.38
CA GLU A 109 -9.46 14.24 7.98
C GLU A 109 -8.56 13.22 7.27
N LEU A 110 -8.48 11.98 7.79
CA LEU A 110 -7.69 10.92 7.16
C LEU A 110 -8.30 10.51 5.82
N ALA A 111 -9.63 10.44 5.74
CA ALA A 111 -10.33 10.13 4.50
C ALA A 111 -10.05 11.18 3.42
N GLU A 112 -10.11 12.47 3.76
CA GLU A 112 -9.82 13.59 2.86
C GLU A 112 -8.35 13.59 2.40
N ARG A 113 -7.40 13.47 3.34
CA ARG A 113 -5.97 13.39 3.03
C ARG A 113 -5.66 12.22 2.09
N SER A 114 -6.25 11.05 2.36
CA SER A 114 -6.08 9.85 1.54
C SER A 114 -6.68 10.03 0.13
N ARG A 115 -7.81 10.74 0.02
CA ARG A 115 -8.43 11.06 -1.27
C ARG A 115 -7.54 11.97 -2.10
N GLN A 116 -6.96 13.01 -1.48
CA GLN A 116 -6.01 13.92 -2.14
C GLN A 116 -4.77 13.15 -2.59
N PHE A 117 -4.19 12.33 -1.71
CA PHE A 117 -3.04 11.49 -2.03
C PHE A 117 -3.27 10.61 -3.27
N TYR A 118 -4.44 9.95 -3.34
CA TYR A 118 -4.80 9.14 -4.51
C TYR A 118 -4.95 9.97 -5.79
N GLN A 119 -5.56 11.15 -5.72
CA GLN A 119 -5.72 12.05 -6.87
C GLN A 119 -4.36 12.54 -7.39
N GLU A 120 -3.46 12.92 -6.50
CA GLU A 120 -2.10 13.33 -6.86
C GLU A 120 -1.30 12.18 -7.49
N ALA A 121 -1.37 10.98 -6.90
CA ALA A 121 -0.72 9.79 -7.44
C ALA A 121 -1.26 9.39 -8.82
N LYS A 122 -2.55 9.62 -9.08
CA LYS A 122 -3.18 9.44 -10.39
C LYS A 122 -2.77 10.52 -11.40
N SER A 123 -2.60 11.77 -10.97
CA SER A 123 -2.25 12.89 -11.86
C SER A 123 -0.79 12.88 -12.29
N LYS A 124 0.10 12.23 -11.52
CA LYS A 124 1.54 12.11 -11.82
C LYS A 124 1.90 10.86 -12.64
N ARG A 125 0.94 9.97 -12.90
CA ARG A 125 1.09 8.76 -13.72
C ARG A 125 0.51 8.99 -15.10
#